data_AF-A0A6V7PUU8-F1
#
_entry.id   AF-A0A6V7PUU8-F1
#
_cell.length_a   1.000
_cell.length_b   1.000
_cell.length_c   1.000
_cell.angle_alpha   90.00
_cell.angle_beta   90.00
_cell.angle_gamma   90.00
#
_symmetry.space_group_name_H-M   'P 1'
#
loop_
_entity.id
_entity.type
_entity.pdbx_description
1 polymer ?
#
loop_
_entity_poly.entity_id
_entity_poly.type
_entity_poly.pdbx_seq_one_letter_code
_entity_poly.pdbx_strand_id
1 'polypeptide(L)'
;MSKSILVTGGAGYIGSHTVLQLLQAGFASSLSITSTTPPISRSSASRSWPGVWKEPFLSEVSVLIFSYCLRMAKEVPCTEESPFICYDPYGRTKLIIEDICQRYPAKLLLEGDLRLQYMELTIQPRMALGIVRDYIHVVDLADGHIAALQKLFEDSNIAYNLGTGKGTPVLEMVAAFEKASGKKIPLVMAGRRPGDAAIVYASTAKAEKRANWKTNYG
;
A
#
# COMPACT_ATOMS: atom_id res chain seq x y z
N MET A 1 6.67 -24.63 -13.47
CA MET A 1 6.37 -24.64 -12.01
C MET A 1 5.06 -23.90 -11.80
N SER A 2 4.14 -24.41 -10.97
CA SER A 2 2.97 -23.65 -10.55
C SER A 2 3.43 -22.52 -9.64
N LYS A 3 3.14 -21.27 -9.99
CA LYS A 3 3.56 -20.11 -9.20
C LYS A 3 2.61 -19.98 -8.02
N SER A 4 3.12 -19.91 -6.79
CA SER A 4 2.32 -19.69 -5.58
C SER A 4 2.37 -18.20 -5.19
N ILE A 5 1.20 -17.60 -4.98
CA ILE A 5 1.03 -16.19 -4.60
C ILE A 5 0.45 -16.16 -3.20
N LEU A 6 1.13 -15.46 -2.29
CA LEU A 6 0.65 -15.24 -0.93
C LEU A 6 0.29 -13.77 -0.75
N VAL A 7 -0.98 -13.49 -0.44
CA VAL A 7 -1.44 -12.16 -0.05
C VAL A 7 -1.57 -12.09 1.45
N THR A 8 -0.63 -11.43 2.10
CA THR A 8 -0.71 -11.21 3.54
C THR A 8 -1.67 -10.09 3.89
N GLY A 9 -2.51 -10.31 4.90
CA GLY A 9 -3.62 -9.40 5.17
C GLY A 9 -4.68 -9.40 4.05
N GLY A 10 -4.81 -10.50 3.29
CA GLY A 10 -5.75 -10.64 2.17
C GLY A 10 -7.23 -10.49 2.53
N ALA A 11 -7.58 -10.55 3.82
CA ALA A 11 -8.93 -10.24 4.32
C ALA A 11 -9.11 -8.77 4.78
N GLY A 12 -8.04 -7.96 4.75
CA GLY A 12 -8.09 -6.52 5.03
C GLY A 12 -8.58 -5.71 3.83
N TYR A 13 -8.67 -4.39 3.98
CA TYR A 13 -9.20 -3.51 2.94
C TYR A 13 -8.43 -3.59 1.60
N ILE A 14 -7.13 -3.27 1.59
CA ILE A 14 -6.31 -3.39 0.36
C ILE A 14 -6.19 -4.84 -0.08
N GLY A 15 -5.94 -5.74 0.88
CA GLY A 15 -5.71 -7.16 0.60
C GLY A 15 -6.90 -7.82 -0.08
N SER A 16 -8.12 -7.52 0.34
CA SER A 16 -9.33 -8.08 -0.27
C SER A 16 -9.54 -7.62 -1.71
N HIS A 17 -9.28 -6.35 -2.02
CA HIS A 17 -9.33 -5.85 -3.40
C HIS A 17 -8.22 -6.48 -4.26
N THR A 18 -7.03 -6.65 -3.71
CA THR A 18 -5.92 -7.34 -4.38
C THR A 18 -6.26 -8.80 -4.67
N VAL A 19 -6.86 -9.50 -3.70
CA VAL A 19 -7.34 -10.88 -3.85
C VAL A 19 -8.39 -10.98 -4.95
N LEU A 20 -9.37 -10.06 -4.97
CA LEU A 20 -10.38 -10.03 -6.03
C LEU A 20 -9.75 -9.84 -7.41
N GLN A 21 -8.79 -8.92 -7.55
CA GLN A 21 -8.10 -8.71 -8.82
C GLN A 21 -7.26 -9.92 -9.24
N LEU A 22 -6.60 -10.59 -8.30
CA LEU A 22 -5.86 -11.83 -8.58
C LEU A 22 -6.79 -12.95 -9.08
N LEU A 23 -7.97 -13.09 -8.47
CA LEU A 23 -8.98 -14.06 -8.91
C LEU A 23 -9.48 -13.74 -10.32
N GLN A 24 -9.79 -12.48 -10.60
CA GLN A 24 -10.22 -12.03 -11.94
C GLN A 24 -9.12 -12.23 -12.99
N ALA A 25 -7.86 -12.06 -12.62
CA ALA A 25 -6.70 -12.32 -13.48
C ALA A 25 -6.35 -13.82 -13.63
N GLY A 26 -7.14 -14.73 -13.06
CA GLY A 26 -6.99 -16.18 -13.24
C GLY A 26 -6.00 -16.86 -12.30
N PHE A 27 -5.58 -16.21 -11.22
CA PHE A 27 -4.60 -16.78 -10.26
C PHE A 27 -5.22 -17.66 -9.17
N ALA A 28 -6.49 -18.08 -9.29
CA ALA A 28 -7.22 -18.79 -8.24
C ALA A 28 -6.54 -20.08 -7.74
N SER A 29 -5.97 -20.89 -8.64
CA SER A 29 -5.27 -22.15 -8.28
C SER A 29 -3.94 -21.94 -7.55
N SER A 30 -3.50 -20.69 -7.45
CA SER A 30 -2.17 -20.29 -7.01
C SER A 30 -2.22 -19.38 -5.78
N LEU A 31 -3.41 -19.07 -5.26
CA LEU A 31 -3.61 -18.01 -4.28
C LEU A 31 -3.78 -18.56 -2.86
N SER A 32 -2.94 -18.07 -1.95
CA SER A 32 -3.08 -18.22 -0.50
C SER A 32 -3.25 -16.85 0.13
N ILE A 33 -4.08 -16.76 1.18
CA ILE A 33 -4.29 -15.51 1.93
C ILE A 33 -4.03 -15.73 3.42
N THR A 34 -3.54 -14.70 4.09
CA THR A 34 -3.55 -14.64 5.57
C THR A 34 -4.41 -13.47 6.03
N SER A 35 -5.07 -13.61 7.17
CA SER A 35 -5.77 -12.49 7.80
C SER A 35 -4.94 -11.95 8.95
N THR A 36 -4.70 -10.64 8.99
CA THR A 36 -4.13 -9.92 10.15
C THR A 36 -5.21 -9.40 11.10
N THR A 37 -6.48 -9.50 10.70
CA THR A 37 -7.66 -9.06 11.44
C THR A 37 -8.54 -10.27 11.80
N PRO A 38 -9.22 -10.31 12.96
CA PRO A 38 -10.28 -11.27 13.16
C PRO A 38 -11.34 -11.06 12.06
N PRO A 39 -11.85 -12.13 11.43
CA PRO A 39 -12.79 -11.98 10.32
C PRO A 39 -14.08 -11.28 10.79
N ILE A 40 -14.59 -10.33 9.99
CA ILE A 40 -15.86 -9.62 10.25
C ILE A 40 -17.05 -10.59 10.20
N SER A 41 -16.91 -11.73 9.49
CA SER A 41 -17.90 -12.81 9.45
C SER A 41 -17.29 -14.16 9.85
N ARG A 42 -17.96 -14.87 10.76
CA ARG A 42 -17.51 -16.11 11.42
C ARG A 42 -17.48 -17.39 10.57
N SER A 43 -17.47 -17.33 9.26
CA SER A 43 -17.48 -18.54 8.43
C SER A 43 -16.16 -18.77 7.69
N SER A 44 -15.46 -19.82 8.13
CA SER A 44 -14.41 -20.57 7.43
C SER A 44 -13.14 -19.83 7.02
N ALA A 45 -12.21 -19.67 7.97
CA ALA A 45 -10.77 -19.67 7.67
C ALA A 45 -10.09 -20.68 8.60
N SER A 46 -9.56 -21.76 8.03
CA SER A 46 -8.86 -22.80 8.75
C SER A 46 -7.47 -22.33 9.23
N ARG A 47 -7.33 -22.35 10.56
CA ARG A 47 -6.16 -22.62 11.43
C ARG A 47 -4.74 -22.09 11.10
N SER A 48 -4.16 -21.65 12.21
CA SER A 48 -2.75 -21.41 12.56
C SER A 48 -2.16 -20.07 12.13
N TRP A 49 -2.03 -19.20 13.13
CA TRP A 49 -1.13 -18.07 13.14
C TRP A 49 0.25 -18.57 13.60
N PRO A 50 1.28 -18.64 12.76
CA PRO A 50 2.64 -18.65 13.26
C PRO A 50 2.96 -17.21 13.58
N GLY A 51 2.90 -16.85 14.87
CA GLY A 51 3.52 -15.63 15.33
C GLY A 51 4.98 -15.66 14.89
N VAL A 52 5.42 -14.59 14.23
CA VAL A 52 6.73 -14.41 13.61
C VAL A 52 6.85 -15.12 12.25
N TRP A 53 7.17 -14.33 11.23
CA TRP A 53 7.67 -14.79 9.93
C TRP A 53 8.88 -15.69 10.16
N LYS A 54 8.68 -17.00 10.27
CA LYS A 54 9.81 -17.93 10.33
C LYS A 54 10.37 -18.04 8.92
N GLU A 55 11.66 -17.77 8.77
CA GLU A 55 12.40 -17.82 7.49
C GLU A 55 12.02 -18.99 6.56
N PRO A 56 11.82 -20.25 7.02
CA PRO A 56 11.45 -21.36 6.13
C PRO A 56 10.09 -21.21 5.41
N PHE A 57 9.20 -20.33 5.88
CA PHE A 57 7.92 -20.07 5.19
C PHE A 57 8.07 -19.12 4.00
N LEU A 58 9.03 -18.18 4.06
CA LEU A 58 9.26 -17.21 2.98
C LEU A 58 9.99 -17.83 1.78
N SER A 59 10.78 -18.89 2.00
CA SER A 59 11.48 -19.61 0.93
C SER A 59 10.57 -20.40 -0.01
N GLU A 60 9.33 -20.70 0.41
CA GLU A 60 8.34 -21.44 -0.40
C GLU A 60 7.38 -20.53 -1.18
N VAL A 61 7.45 -19.21 -0.94
CA VAL A 61 6.59 -18.21 -1.56
C VAL A 61 7.27 -17.67 -2.82
N SER A 62 6.63 -17.81 -3.98
CA SER A 62 7.18 -17.32 -5.24
C SER A 62 7.09 -15.79 -5.37
N VAL A 63 6.03 -15.18 -4.81
CA VAL A 63 5.80 -13.73 -4.80
C VAL A 63 5.13 -13.28 -3.51
N LEU A 64 5.68 -12.23 -2.89
CA LEU A 64 5.13 -11.56 -1.72
C LEU A 64 4.69 -10.14 -2.09
N ILE A 65 3.39 -9.86 -1.99
CA ILE A 65 2.85 -8.50 -2.13
C ILE A 65 2.84 -7.87 -0.74
N PHE A 66 3.65 -6.83 -0.52
CA PHE A 66 3.79 -6.19 0.78
C PHE A 66 3.52 -4.69 0.70
N SER A 67 2.38 -4.29 1.28
CA SER A 67 1.98 -2.90 1.42
C SER A 67 2.71 -2.20 2.55
N TYR A 68 3.39 -1.09 2.24
CA TYR A 68 3.96 -0.22 3.26
C TYR A 68 3.96 1.25 2.87
N CYS A 69 4.02 2.09 3.90
CA CYS A 69 3.93 3.53 3.82
C CYS A 69 5.13 4.14 4.56
N LEU A 70 5.45 5.38 4.20
CA LEU A 70 6.46 6.29 4.78
C LEU A 70 7.89 6.12 4.24
N ARG A 71 8.08 6.69 3.05
CA ARG A 71 9.37 7.22 2.60
C ARG A 71 9.27 8.75 2.67
N MET A 72 9.73 9.38 3.76
CA MET A 72 9.94 10.82 3.71
C MET A 72 11.16 11.08 2.84
N ALA A 73 10.92 11.58 1.63
CA ALA A 73 11.97 12.10 0.78
C ALA A 73 12.22 13.57 1.12
N LYS A 74 13.48 14.01 0.93
CA LYS A 74 13.82 15.43 1.01
C LYS A 74 13.19 16.26 -0.11
N GLU A 75 12.83 15.59 -1.21
CA GLU A 75 12.33 16.20 -2.44
C GLU A 75 11.10 15.43 -2.92
N VAL A 76 10.17 16.15 -3.54
CA VAL A 76 8.94 15.60 -4.12
C VAL A 76 8.86 16.00 -5.60
N PRO A 77 8.38 15.12 -6.51
CA PRO A 77 7.85 13.78 -6.25
C PRO A 77 8.91 12.77 -5.78
N CYS A 78 8.53 11.88 -4.87
CA CYS A 78 9.40 10.82 -4.36
C CYS A 78 9.61 9.75 -5.43
N THR A 79 10.87 9.44 -5.76
CA THR A 79 11.24 8.31 -6.63
C THR A 79 11.56 7.07 -5.81
N GLU A 80 11.63 5.90 -6.45
CA GLU A 80 12.02 4.65 -5.79
C GLU A 80 13.45 4.70 -5.20
N GLU A 81 14.29 5.61 -5.72
CA GLU A 81 15.69 5.83 -5.33
C GLU A 81 15.89 7.01 -4.36
N SER A 82 14.84 7.76 -4.02
CA SER A 82 14.95 8.92 -3.14
C SER A 82 15.51 8.54 -1.76
N PRO A 83 16.40 9.35 -1.14
CA PRO A 83 16.95 9.03 0.18
C PRO A 83 15.89 9.11 1.28
N PHE A 84 15.87 8.12 2.19
CA PHE A 84 14.81 7.97 3.19
C PHE A 84 15.20 8.48 4.57
N ILE A 85 14.23 9.08 5.26
CA ILE A 85 14.28 9.29 6.70
C ILE A 85 12.97 8.78 7.30
N CYS A 86 13.08 7.88 8.28
CA CYS A 86 11.93 7.43 9.04
C CYS A 86 11.98 7.93 10.48
N TYR A 87 11.02 8.80 10.82
CA TYR A 87 10.97 9.47 12.12
C TYR A 87 10.19 8.68 13.17
N ASP A 88 9.21 7.86 12.75
CA ASP A 88 8.35 7.11 13.67
C ASP A 88 8.69 5.60 13.71
N PRO A 89 8.33 4.90 14.81
CA PRO A 89 8.57 3.46 14.93
C PRO A 89 7.88 2.61 13.87
N TYR A 90 6.71 3.02 13.38
CA TYR A 90 5.93 2.25 12.42
C TYR A 90 6.64 2.20 11.06
N GLY A 91 7.06 3.35 10.52
CA GLY A 91 7.83 3.39 9.28
C GLY A 91 9.18 2.67 9.40
N ARG A 92 9.81 2.65 10.59
CA ARG A 92 11.07 1.89 10.80
C ARG A 92 10.86 0.40 10.66
N THR A 93 9.75 -0.13 11.19
CA THR A 93 9.37 -1.53 10.98
C THR A 93 9.20 -1.83 9.49
N LYS A 94 8.69 -0.89 8.69
CA LYS A 94 8.54 -1.08 7.24
C LYS A 94 9.87 -1.12 6.50
N LEU A 95 10.84 -0.28 6.88
CA LEU A 95 12.21 -0.35 6.34
C LEU A 95 12.90 -1.68 6.67
N ILE A 96 12.71 -2.18 7.91
CA ILE A 96 13.23 -3.50 8.30
C ILE A 96 12.60 -4.59 7.44
N ILE A 97 11.29 -4.55 7.19
CA ILE A 97 10.62 -5.55 6.35
C ILE A 97 11.10 -5.47 4.90
N GLU A 98 11.31 -4.26 4.36
CA GLU A 98 11.88 -4.07 3.03
C GLU A 98 13.27 -4.72 2.92
N ASP A 99 14.17 -4.44 3.87
CA ASP A 99 15.52 -5.03 3.94
C ASP A 99 15.47 -6.57 4.09
N ILE A 100 14.57 -7.09 4.93
CA ILE A 100 14.34 -8.55 5.04
C ILE A 100 13.93 -9.11 3.68
N CYS A 101 12.95 -8.50 3.01
CA CYS A 101 12.44 -9.00 1.74
C CYS A 101 13.49 -8.92 0.61
N GLN A 102 14.35 -7.89 0.59
CA GLN A 102 15.45 -7.78 -0.36
C GLN A 102 16.49 -8.90 -0.22
N ARG A 103 16.58 -9.55 0.95
CA ARG A 103 17.50 -10.67 1.22
C ARG A 103 16.94 -12.03 0.78
N TYR A 104 15.65 -12.13 0.46
CA TYR A 104 15.03 -13.37 -0.01
C TYR A 104 14.85 -13.36 -1.54
N PRO A 105 14.86 -14.55 -2.18
CA PRO A 105 14.60 -14.67 -3.61
C PRO A 105 13.12 -14.39 -3.98
N ALA A 106 12.25 -14.26 -2.97
CA ALA A 106 10.85 -13.90 -3.15
C ALA A 106 10.76 -12.49 -3.75
N LYS A 107 10.05 -12.40 -4.86
CA LYS A 107 9.90 -11.16 -5.61
C LYS A 107 8.95 -10.23 -4.88
N LEU A 108 9.41 -9.00 -4.65
CA LEU A 108 8.77 -8.04 -3.76
C LEU A 108 8.08 -6.95 -4.56
N LEU A 109 6.80 -6.76 -4.29
CA LEU A 109 6.05 -5.61 -4.74
C LEU A 109 6.11 -4.55 -3.63
N LEU A 110 6.96 -3.55 -3.81
CA LEU A 110 7.04 -2.40 -2.90
C LEU A 110 5.98 -1.38 -3.34
N GLU A 111 5.15 -0.93 -2.41
CA GLU A 111 4.08 0.04 -2.66
C GLU A 111 4.51 1.49 -2.35
N GLY A 112 3.97 2.42 -3.14
CA GLY A 112 4.11 3.86 -2.97
C GLY A 112 3.00 4.44 -2.10
N ASP A 113 3.41 5.28 -1.15
CA ASP A 113 2.66 6.21 -0.29
C ASP A 113 1.14 6.06 -0.11
N LEU A 114 0.68 4.88 0.31
CA LEU A 114 -0.63 4.75 0.95
C LEU A 114 -0.50 5.14 2.41
N ARG A 115 -0.52 6.45 2.66
CA ARG A 115 -1.57 6.85 3.59
C ARG A 115 -2.89 6.74 2.83
N LEU A 116 -3.37 5.49 2.68
CA LEU A 116 -4.64 5.15 3.31
C LEU A 116 -4.47 5.42 4.83
N GLN A 117 -4.27 6.70 5.18
CA GLN A 117 -5.25 7.32 6.02
C GLN A 117 -6.55 6.99 5.30
N TYR A 118 -7.14 5.87 5.70
CA TYR A 118 -8.42 6.01 6.33
C TYR A 118 -8.44 7.43 6.92
N MET A 119 -9.07 8.35 6.20
CA MET A 119 -10.06 9.10 6.91
C MET A 119 -11.07 8.04 7.40
N GLU A 120 -10.66 7.28 8.42
CA GLU A 120 -11.41 7.26 9.65
C GLU A 120 -11.56 8.74 9.91
N LEU A 121 -12.63 9.29 9.34
CA LEU A 121 -13.36 10.36 9.93
C LEU A 121 -13.75 9.78 11.29
N THR A 122 -12.76 9.76 12.18
CA THR A 122 -12.99 9.92 13.60
C THR A 122 -13.94 11.09 13.67
N ILE A 123 -14.86 11.04 14.61
CA ILE A 123 -16.00 11.96 14.68
C ILE A 123 -15.54 13.43 14.57
N GLN A 124 -14.26 13.75 14.82
CA GLN A 124 -13.60 15.01 14.50
C GLN A 124 -12.12 14.83 14.03
N PRO A 125 -11.82 14.86 12.72
CA PRO A 125 -10.43 14.78 12.24
C PRO A 125 -9.59 15.99 12.69
N ARG A 126 -8.42 15.71 13.27
CA ARG A 126 -7.41 16.72 13.65
C ARG A 126 -6.43 16.95 12.51
N MET A 127 -6.35 18.17 12.01
CA MET A 127 -5.57 18.51 10.81
C MET A 127 -4.63 19.69 11.02
N ALA A 128 -3.42 19.55 10.47
CA ALA A 128 -2.50 20.68 10.30
C ALA A 128 -2.70 21.33 8.93
N LEU A 129 -2.49 22.66 8.85
CA LEU A 129 -2.52 23.39 7.59
C LEU A 129 -1.33 23.00 6.69
N GLY A 130 -1.55 23.05 5.38
CA GLY A 130 -0.50 22.86 4.37
C GLY A 130 -0.06 21.42 4.15
N ILE A 131 -0.84 20.44 4.62
CA ILE A 131 -0.56 19.01 4.41
C ILE A 131 -1.04 18.58 3.02
N VAL A 132 -0.13 17.96 2.26
CA VAL A 132 -0.36 17.46 0.89
C VAL A 132 0.06 15.99 0.82
N ARG A 133 -0.82 15.15 0.25
CA ARG A 133 -0.62 13.70 0.12
C ARG A 133 -1.01 13.21 -1.27
N ASP A 134 -0.41 12.11 -1.72
CA ASP A 134 -0.91 11.34 -2.85
C ASP A 134 -2.03 10.42 -2.37
N TYR A 135 -3.24 10.60 -2.88
CA TYR A 135 -4.38 9.74 -2.58
C TYR A 135 -4.70 8.92 -3.80
N ILE A 136 -4.70 7.59 -3.65
CA ILE A 136 -4.98 6.65 -4.73
C ILE A 136 -6.25 5.84 -4.44
N HIS A 137 -7.06 5.62 -5.48
CA HIS A 137 -8.20 4.73 -5.40
C HIS A 137 -7.77 3.27 -5.18
N VAL A 138 -8.43 2.55 -4.27
CA VAL A 138 -8.03 1.20 -3.87
C VAL A 138 -8.05 0.19 -5.03
N VAL A 139 -8.93 0.38 -6.02
CA VAL A 139 -8.98 -0.46 -7.21
C VAL A 139 -7.79 -0.20 -8.12
N ASP A 140 -7.39 1.06 -8.31
CA ASP A 140 -6.20 1.39 -9.10
C ASP A 140 -4.96 0.78 -8.46
N LEU A 141 -4.86 0.86 -7.13
CA LEU A 141 -3.79 0.21 -6.38
C LEU A 141 -3.76 -1.30 -6.61
N ALA A 142 -4.91 -1.96 -6.48
CA ALA A 142 -5.01 -3.41 -6.68
C ALA A 142 -4.62 -3.80 -8.13
N ASP A 143 -5.01 -3.01 -9.14
CA ASP A 143 -4.58 -3.20 -10.53
C ASP A 143 -3.07 -3.01 -10.68
N GLY A 144 -2.50 -2.05 -9.95
CA GLY A 144 -1.06 -1.84 -9.87
C GLY A 144 -0.34 -3.04 -9.29
N HIS A 145 -0.95 -3.71 -8.31
CA HIS A 145 -0.42 -4.96 -7.78
C HIS A 145 -0.33 -6.05 -8.84
N ILE A 146 -1.35 -6.18 -9.69
CA ILE A 146 -1.36 -7.16 -10.79
C ILE A 146 -0.32 -6.81 -11.84
N ALA A 147 -0.22 -5.54 -12.24
CA ALA A 147 0.74 -5.09 -13.25
C ALA A 147 2.19 -5.33 -12.81
N ALA A 148 2.51 -4.98 -11.57
CA ALA A 148 3.84 -5.25 -11.01
C ALA A 148 4.08 -6.75 -10.81
N LEU A 149 3.09 -7.53 -10.36
CA LEU A 149 3.19 -8.99 -10.29
C LEU A 149 3.54 -9.62 -11.65
N GLN A 150 2.91 -9.18 -12.74
CA GLN A 150 3.22 -9.65 -14.09
C GLN A 150 4.69 -9.38 -14.47
N LYS A 151 5.21 -8.19 -14.12
CA LYS A 151 6.62 -7.86 -14.35
C LYS A 151 7.57 -8.67 -13.47
N LEU A 152 7.18 -8.94 -12.22
CA LEU A 152 7.93 -9.85 -11.35
C LEU A 152 7.98 -11.26 -11.96
N PHE A 153 6.98 -11.70 -12.72
CA PHE A 153 7.07 -12.99 -13.40
C PHE A 153 8.03 -13.03 -14.59
N GLU A 154 8.33 -11.88 -15.19
CA GLU A 154 9.22 -11.73 -16.35
C GLU A 154 10.69 -11.48 -15.93
N ASP A 155 10.93 -10.77 -14.82
CA ASP A 155 12.23 -10.16 -14.52
C ASP A 155 12.63 -10.26 -13.02
N SER A 156 13.83 -9.79 -12.68
CA SER A 156 14.41 -9.67 -11.33
C SER A 156 13.61 -8.73 -10.40
N ASN A 157 13.94 -8.77 -9.10
CA ASN A 157 13.28 -7.98 -8.04
C ASN A 157 13.17 -6.49 -8.42
N ILE A 158 11.95 -5.96 -8.49
CA ILE A 158 11.71 -4.56 -8.85
C ILE A 158 10.62 -3.91 -7.99
N ALA A 159 10.92 -2.71 -7.51
CA ALA A 159 10.03 -1.84 -6.76
C ALA A 159 9.32 -0.84 -7.67
N TYR A 160 8.04 -0.55 -7.39
CA TYR A 160 7.24 0.43 -8.13
C TYR A 160 6.48 1.36 -7.17
N ASN A 161 6.64 2.65 -7.37
CA ASN A 161 5.74 3.63 -6.77
C ASN A 161 4.36 3.55 -7.44
N LEU A 162 3.37 3.08 -6.70
CA LEU A 162 1.97 3.07 -7.09
C LEU A 162 1.27 4.25 -6.42
N GLY A 163 0.88 5.25 -7.21
CA GLY A 163 0.24 6.47 -6.75
C GLY A 163 -0.40 7.19 -7.94
N THR A 164 -0.97 8.37 -7.70
CA THR A 164 -1.50 9.21 -8.79
C THR A 164 -0.41 10.08 -9.42
N GLY A 165 0.71 10.28 -8.72
CA GLY A 165 1.72 11.24 -9.14
C GLY A 165 1.40 12.68 -8.75
N LYS A 166 0.25 12.92 -8.09
CA LYS A 166 -0.28 14.24 -7.79
C LYS A 166 -0.47 14.43 -6.29
N GLY A 167 0.27 15.37 -5.73
CA GLY A 167 0.02 15.87 -4.38
C GLY A 167 -1.33 16.59 -4.29
N THR A 168 -2.20 16.12 -3.42
CA THR A 168 -3.53 16.69 -3.14
C THR A 168 -3.57 17.22 -1.70
N PRO A 169 -4.00 18.48 -1.49
CA PRO A 169 -4.19 19.01 -0.15
C PRO A 169 -5.21 18.19 0.64
N VAL A 170 -4.93 17.91 1.91
CA VAL A 170 -5.85 17.15 2.76
C VAL A 170 -7.23 17.82 2.84
N LEU A 171 -7.29 19.15 2.83
CA LEU A 171 -8.55 19.91 2.83
C LEU A 171 -9.37 19.71 1.55
N GLU A 172 -8.73 19.50 0.40
CA GLU A 172 -9.42 19.17 -0.86
C GLU A 172 -10.09 17.80 -0.74
N MET A 173 -9.39 16.84 -0.12
CA MET A 173 -9.98 15.53 0.16
C MET A 173 -11.19 15.64 1.10
N VAL A 174 -11.10 16.43 2.19
CA VAL A 174 -12.26 16.68 3.08
C VAL A 174 -13.43 17.25 2.29
N ALA A 175 -13.20 18.26 1.46
CA ALA A 175 -14.25 18.85 0.63
C ALA A 175 -14.90 17.83 -0.33
N ALA A 176 -14.10 16.94 -0.91
CA ALA A 176 -14.60 15.85 -1.75
C ALA A 176 -15.50 14.89 -0.96
N PHE A 177 -15.12 14.51 0.27
CA PHE A 177 -15.95 13.69 1.15
C PHE A 177 -17.24 14.39 1.58
N GLU A 178 -17.18 15.68 1.93
CA GLU A 178 -18.39 16.45 2.25
C GLU A 178 -19.36 16.49 1.06
N LYS A 179 -18.82 16.72 -0.14
CA LYS A 179 -19.61 16.75 -1.38
C LYS A 179 -20.24 15.39 -1.67
N ALA A 180 -19.48 14.30 -1.54
CA ALA A 180 -19.98 12.95 -1.83
C ALA A 180 -21.00 12.46 -0.79
N SER A 181 -20.80 12.80 0.48
CA SER A 181 -21.69 12.37 1.58
C SER A 181 -22.89 13.30 1.80
N GLY A 182 -22.85 14.53 1.27
CA GLY A 182 -23.81 15.59 1.58
C GLY A 182 -23.75 16.06 3.03
N LYS A 183 -22.73 15.67 3.80
CA LYS A 183 -22.58 15.97 5.24
C LYS A 183 -21.36 16.85 5.47
N LYS A 184 -21.49 17.78 6.42
CA LYS A 184 -20.34 18.54 6.93
C LYS A 184 -19.48 17.69 7.85
N ILE A 185 -18.18 17.82 7.69
CA ILE A 185 -17.17 17.12 8.48
C ILE A 185 -16.63 18.12 9.51
N PRO A 186 -16.83 17.90 10.82
CA PRO A 186 -16.33 18.80 11.85
C PRO A 186 -14.81 18.68 11.98
N LEU A 187 -14.08 19.63 11.38
CA LEU A 187 -12.62 19.69 11.40
C LEU A 187 -12.10 20.34 12.69
N VAL A 188 -11.03 19.78 13.26
CA VAL A 188 -10.29 20.42 14.36
C VAL A 188 -8.89 20.77 13.87
N MET A 189 -8.58 22.07 13.83
CA MET A 189 -7.23 22.52 13.47
C MET A 189 -6.26 22.22 14.61
N ALA A 190 -5.15 21.56 14.31
CA ALA A 190 -4.13 21.14 15.26
C ALA A 190 -2.71 21.30 14.68
N GLY A 191 -1.71 21.24 15.54
CA GLY A 191 -0.30 21.21 15.11
C GLY A 191 0.05 19.94 14.34
N ARG A 192 1.16 20.00 13.59
CA ARG A 192 1.71 18.82 12.91
C ARG A 192 2.16 17.79 13.95
N ARG A 193 1.95 16.51 13.65
CA ARG A 193 2.52 15.43 14.46
C ARG A 193 4.05 15.43 14.28
N PRO A 194 4.83 15.19 15.34
CA PRO A 194 6.27 15.01 15.20
C PRO A 194 6.57 13.93 14.15
N GLY A 195 7.46 14.24 13.20
CA GLY A 195 7.82 13.33 12.11
C GLY A 195 6.84 13.25 10.94
N ASP A 196 5.73 14.02 10.93
CA ASP A 196 4.79 14.01 9.80
C ASP A 196 5.25 14.95 8.69
N ALA A 197 5.38 14.45 7.45
CA ALA A 197 5.76 15.25 6.28
C ALA A 197 4.74 16.37 6.01
N ALA A 198 5.18 17.56 5.58
CA ALA A 198 4.23 18.56 5.11
C ALA A 198 3.64 18.11 3.77
N ILE A 199 4.52 17.81 2.81
CA ILE A 199 4.18 17.43 1.44
C ILE A 199 4.90 16.12 1.15
N VAL A 200 4.17 15.14 0.64
CA VAL A 200 4.72 13.88 0.16
C VAL A 200 3.79 13.35 -0.92
N TYR A 201 4.35 12.99 -2.08
CA TYR A 201 3.64 12.31 -3.17
C TYR A 201 4.62 11.57 -4.05
N ALA A 202 4.18 10.50 -4.70
CA ALA A 202 5.06 9.60 -5.41
C ALA A 202 5.32 10.07 -6.85
N SER A 203 6.44 9.66 -7.44
CA SER A 203 6.66 9.68 -8.89
C SER A 203 6.17 8.35 -9.46
N THR A 204 5.27 8.39 -10.45
CA THR A 204 4.68 7.21 -11.10
C THR A 204 5.45 6.79 -12.36
N ALA A 205 6.48 7.53 -12.74
CA ALA A 205 7.15 7.39 -14.04
C ALA A 205 7.70 5.98 -14.29
N LYS A 206 8.17 5.28 -13.26
CA LYS A 206 8.70 3.92 -13.38
C LYS A 206 7.59 2.90 -13.63
N ALA A 207 6.47 3.01 -12.90
CA ALA A 207 5.31 2.14 -13.06
C ALA A 207 4.68 2.33 -14.46
N GLU A 208 4.55 3.58 -14.92
CA GLU A 208 4.04 3.89 -16.26
C GLU A 208 4.94 3.30 -17.35
N LYS A 209 6.27 3.50 -17.26
CA LYS A 209 7.21 3.08 -18.32
C LYS A 209 7.47 1.57 -18.35
N ARG A 210 7.59 0.93 -17.18
CA ARG A 210 8.05 -0.47 -17.09
C ARG A 210 6.92 -1.46 -16.82
N ALA A 211 5.89 -1.06 -16.07
CA ALA A 211 4.72 -1.90 -15.79
C ALA A 211 3.51 -1.57 -16.66
N ASN A 212 3.59 -0.53 -17.50
CA ASN A 212 2.47 -0.04 -18.31
C ASN A 212 1.20 0.21 -17.46
N TRP A 213 1.40 0.71 -16.24
CA TRP A 213 0.34 0.95 -15.27
C TRP A 213 0.19 2.43 -14.96
N LYS A 214 -1.06 2.87 -14.86
CA LYS A 214 -1.47 4.22 -14.44
C LYS A 214 -2.85 4.14 -13.80
N THR A 215 -3.16 5.10 -12.92
CA THR A 215 -4.48 5.21 -12.28
C THR A 215 -5.57 5.58 -13.29
N ASN A 216 -6.76 5.01 -13.09
CA ASN A 216 -7.97 5.29 -13.87
C ASN A 216 -8.96 6.16 -13.08
N TYR A 217 -9.04 5.99 -11.77
CA TYR A 217 -10.01 6.66 -10.90
C TYR A 217 -9.41 7.84 -10.14
N GLY A 218 -8.09 7.83 -9.91
CA GLY A 218 -7.40 8.78 -9.04
C GLY A 218 -7.19 8.12 -7.70
#